data_AF-A0A7D3VNR6-F1
#
_entry.id   AF-A0A7D3VNR6-F1
#
_cell.length_a   1.000
_cell.length_b   1.000
_cell.length_c   1.000
_cell.angle_alpha   90.00
_cell.angle_beta   90.00
_cell.angle_gamma   90.00
#
_symmetry.space_group_name_H-M   'P 1'
#
loop_
_entity.id
_entity.type
_entity.pdbx_description
1 polymer ?
#
loop_
_entity_poly.entity_id
_entity_poly.type
_entity_poly.pdbx_seq_one_letter_code
_entity_poly.pdbx_strand_id
1 'polypeptide(L)'
;MSQARVSQAIGQQERRLGGALFDRSNRRRIRLTPLGRRLRDDLTPVYAGLCDSLERARLAVRGITAVLRVAMLPFNIAELHPYWQRFRKLYPQWLLQIRPASLSDPFARLRSGDADVLVAWLPVEEPDLAVGPPLLVDRRTLGVSADHGLAERSSAPLDAFADHGQASAHLKLDTVRALARTVSELGPTHLDER
;
A
#
# COMPACT_ATOMS: atom_id res chain seq x y z
N MET A 1 -24.41 -18.18 -5.89
CA MET A 1 -24.32 -19.49 -5.20
C MET A 1 -25.03 -19.41 -3.86
N SER A 2 -25.67 -20.48 -3.39
CA SER A 2 -26.30 -20.51 -2.05
C SER A 2 -25.33 -21.02 -0.98
N GLN A 3 -25.57 -20.64 0.28
CA GLN A 3 -24.78 -21.11 1.44
C GLN A 3 -24.74 -22.64 1.53
N ALA A 4 -25.85 -23.32 1.24
CA ALA A 4 -25.94 -24.78 1.24
C ALA A 4 -24.99 -25.42 0.22
N ARG A 5 -24.88 -24.87 -0.99
CA ARG A 5 -23.96 -25.38 -2.03
C ARG A 5 -22.49 -25.21 -1.64
N VAL A 6 -22.14 -24.12 -0.97
CA VAL A 6 -20.78 -23.89 -0.45
C VAL A 6 -20.45 -24.94 0.63
N SER A 7 -21.33 -25.14 1.60
CA SER A 7 -21.14 -26.13 2.66
C SER A 7 -21.01 -27.56 2.12
N GLN A 8 -21.78 -27.90 1.08
CA GLN A 8 -21.71 -29.20 0.43
C GLN A 8 -20.38 -29.41 -0.30
N ALA A 9 -19.90 -28.40 -1.04
CA ALA A 9 -18.62 -28.46 -1.73
C ALA A 9 -17.46 -28.62 -0.73
N ILE A 10 -17.47 -27.85 0.37
CA ILE A 10 -16.47 -27.97 1.44
C ILE A 10 -16.50 -29.37 2.04
N GLY A 11 -17.68 -29.88 2.42
CA GLY A 11 -17.81 -31.22 3.01
C GLY A 11 -17.41 -32.36 2.05
N GLN A 12 -17.53 -32.16 0.74
CA GLN A 12 -17.01 -33.11 -0.25
C GLN A 12 -15.48 -33.10 -0.29
N GLN A 13 -14.86 -31.92 -0.21
CA GLN A 13 -13.40 -31.81 -0.16
C GLN A 13 -12.83 -32.35 1.15
N GLU A 14 -13.44 -32.04 2.30
CA GLU A 14 -13.04 -32.57 3.61
C GLU A 14 -13.06 -34.12 3.62
N ARG A 15 -14.11 -34.73 3.02
CA ARG A 15 -14.18 -36.19 2.87
C ARG A 15 -13.10 -36.77 1.97
N ARG A 16 -12.78 -36.09 0.86
CA ARG A 16 -11.71 -36.52 -0.07
C ARG A 16 -10.32 -36.42 0.56
N LEU A 17 -10.09 -35.41 1.38
CA LEU A 17 -8.82 -35.16 2.06
C LEU A 17 -8.67 -35.95 3.37
N GLY A 18 -9.77 -36.54 3.87
CA GLY A 18 -9.77 -37.31 5.12
C GLY A 18 -9.68 -36.45 6.39
N GLY A 19 -9.94 -35.14 6.31
CA GLY A 19 -9.81 -34.22 7.44
C GLY A 19 -10.64 -32.95 7.30
N ALA A 20 -11.04 -32.38 8.45
CA ALA A 20 -11.78 -31.13 8.48
C ALA A 20 -10.86 -29.95 8.11
N LEU A 21 -11.32 -29.10 7.20
CA LEU A 21 -10.64 -27.85 6.80
C LEU A 21 -11.07 -26.70 7.70
N PHE A 22 -12.28 -26.78 8.27
CA PHE A 22 -12.83 -25.77 9.15
C PHE A 22 -13.22 -26.34 10.51
N ASP A 23 -12.82 -25.64 11.58
CA ASP A 23 -13.35 -25.83 12.91
C ASP A 23 -14.68 -25.09 13.03
N ARG A 24 -15.74 -25.85 13.36
CA ARG A 24 -17.13 -25.38 13.47
C ARG A 24 -17.70 -25.52 14.88
N SER A 25 -16.84 -25.75 15.88
CA SER A 25 -17.22 -25.83 17.30
C SER A 25 -18.00 -24.59 17.77
N ASN A 26 -17.67 -23.42 17.24
CA ASN A 26 -18.42 -22.18 17.44
C ASN A 26 -19.03 -21.69 16.12
N ARG A 27 -20.36 -21.84 15.98
CA ARG A 27 -21.09 -21.40 14.76
C ARG A 27 -20.98 -19.91 14.46
N ARG A 28 -20.69 -19.05 15.45
CA ARG A 28 -20.46 -17.61 15.24
C ARG A 28 -19.05 -17.29 14.77
N ARG A 29 -18.08 -18.21 14.91
CA ARG A 29 -16.68 -17.96 14.53
C ARG A 29 -16.04 -19.22 13.94
N ILE A 30 -16.29 -19.42 12.65
CA ILE A 30 -15.66 -20.48 11.86
C ILE A 30 -14.17 -20.12 11.67
N ARG A 31 -13.28 -21.10 11.86
CA ARG A 31 -11.83 -20.94 11.70
C ARG A 31 -11.25 -22.06 10.84
N LEU A 32 -10.13 -21.80 10.17
CA LEU A 32 -9.38 -22.86 9.49
C LEU A 32 -8.70 -23.76 10.54
N THR A 33 -8.75 -25.07 10.31
CA THR A 33 -7.91 -26.05 11.01
C THR A 33 -6.45 -25.91 10.55
N PRO A 34 -5.47 -26.57 11.20
CA PRO A 34 -4.11 -26.63 10.67
C PRO A 34 -4.05 -27.18 9.23
N LEU A 35 -4.84 -28.21 8.92
CA LEU A 35 -4.98 -28.76 7.56
C LEU A 35 -5.54 -27.70 6.59
N GLY A 36 -6.59 -26.98 7.00
CA GLY A 36 -7.19 -25.92 6.21
C GLY A 36 -6.25 -24.76 5.91
N ARG A 37 -5.40 -24.37 6.88
CA ARG A 37 -4.38 -23.33 6.67
C ARG A 37 -3.34 -23.77 5.66
N ARG A 38 -2.78 -24.98 5.83
CA ARG A 38 -1.79 -25.52 4.89
C ARG A 38 -2.34 -25.60 3.46
N LEU A 39 -3.54 -26.16 3.30
CA LEU A 39 -4.18 -26.25 1.99
C LEU A 39 -4.43 -24.87 1.37
N ARG A 40 -4.88 -23.88 2.16
CA ARG A 40 -5.03 -22.50 1.68
C ARG A 40 -3.69 -21.96 1.19
N ASP A 41 -2.64 -22.10 1.99
CA ASP A 41 -1.33 -21.54 1.69
C ASP A 41 -0.74 -22.18 0.41
N ASP A 42 -0.94 -23.48 0.21
CA ASP A 42 -0.54 -24.22 -1.00
C ASP A 42 -1.37 -23.82 -2.25
N LEU A 43 -2.68 -23.58 -2.09
CA LEU A 43 -3.59 -23.28 -3.21
C LEU A 43 -3.62 -21.81 -3.62
N THR A 44 -3.33 -20.88 -2.70
CA THR A 44 -3.32 -19.43 -2.98
C THR A 44 -2.49 -19.08 -4.22
N PRO A 45 -1.21 -19.48 -4.35
CA PRO A 45 -0.41 -19.15 -5.53
C PRO A 45 -0.93 -19.81 -6.82
N VAL A 46 -1.49 -21.03 -6.72
CA VAL A 46 -2.04 -21.76 -7.88
C VAL A 46 -3.29 -21.05 -8.42
N TYR A 47 -4.20 -20.65 -7.53
CA TYR A 47 -5.40 -19.92 -7.90
C TYR A 47 -5.07 -18.55 -8.50
N ALA A 48 -4.09 -17.84 -7.92
CA ALA A 48 -3.59 -16.58 -8.48
C ALA A 48 -3.05 -16.78 -9.90
N GLY A 49 -2.21 -17.81 -10.13
CA GLY A 49 -1.67 -18.14 -11.45
C GLY A 49 -2.75 -18.47 -12.50
N LEU A 50 -3.84 -19.14 -12.09
CA LEU A 50 -4.99 -19.41 -12.97
C LEU A 50 -5.72 -18.11 -13.35
N CYS A 51 -6.03 -17.25 -12.38
CA CYS A 51 -6.64 -15.94 -12.61
C CYS A 51 -5.79 -15.09 -13.56
N ASP A 52 -4.48 -15.02 -13.31
CA ASP A 52 -3.52 -14.30 -14.15
C ASP A 52 -3.50 -14.82 -15.59
N SER A 53 -3.60 -16.14 -15.77
CA SER A 53 -3.63 -16.75 -17.11
C SER A 53 -4.89 -16.39 -17.89
N LEU A 54 -6.05 -16.40 -17.23
CA LEU A 54 -7.31 -15.97 -17.84
C LEU A 54 -7.29 -14.49 -18.19
N GLU A 55 -6.70 -13.66 -17.34
CA GLU A 55 -6.59 -12.23 -17.60
C GLU A 55 -5.65 -11.94 -18.77
N ARG A 56 -4.48 -12.60 -18.85
CA ARG A 56 -3.58 -12.50 -20.00
C ARG A 56 -4.29 -12.85 -21.31
N ALA A 57 -5.11 -13.91 -21.32
CA ALA A 57 -5.88 -14.28 -22.50
C ALA A 57 -6.88 -13.18 -22.92
N ARG A 58 -7.59 -12.57 -21.96
CA ARG A 58 -8.50 -11.44 -22.24
C ARG A 58 -7.78 -10.21 -22.76
N LEU A 59 -6.60 -9.92 -22.22
CA LEU A 59 -5.79 -8.77 -22.59
C LEU A 59 -5.15 -8.93 -23.95
N ALA A 60 -4.73 -10.15 -24.32
CA ALA A 60 -4.21 -10.46 -25.64
C ALA A 60 -5.23 -10.12 -26.75
N VAL A 61 -6.52 -10.39 -26.53
CA VAL A 61 -7.61 -9.99 -27.46
C VAL A 61 -7.67 -8.46 -27.66
N ARG A 62 -7.23 -7.68 -26.67
CA ARG A 62 -7.19 -6.20 -26.72
C ARG A 62 -5.85 -5.64 -27.20
N GLY A 63 -4.94 -6.49 -27.66
CA GLY A 63 -3.59 -6.09 -28.08
C GLY A 63 -2.66 -5.72 -26.92
N ILE A 64 -3.03 -6.04 -25.68
CA ILE A 64 -2.21 -5.79 -24.49
C ILE A 64 -1.29 -7.00 -24.30
N THR A 65 0.03 -6.76 -24.31
CA THR A 65 1.02 -7.85 -24.26
C THR A 65 1.50 -8.17 -22.85
N ALA A 66 1.25 -7.29 -21.87
CA ALA A 66 1.63 -7.47 -20.48
C ALA A 66 0.86 -6.52 -19.54
N VAL A 67 0.86 -6.84 -18.25
CA VAL A 67 0.31 -6.01 -17.18
C VAL A 67 1.42 -5.71 -16.18
N LEU A 68 1.50 -4.46 -15.73
CA LEU A 68 2.29 -4.09 -14.56
C LEU A 68 1.33 -3.64 -13.45
N ARG A 69 1.27 -4.41 -12.37
CA ARG A 69 0.48 -4.16 -11.16
C ARG A 69 1.35 -3.48 -10.12
N VAL A 70 1.10 -2.20 -9.89
CA VAL A 70 1.80 -1.39 -8.89
C VAL A 70 0.90 -1.18 -7.68
N ALA A 71 1.31 -1.72 -6.54
CA ALA A 71 0.78 -1.31 -5.25
C ALA A 71 1.52 -0.07 -4.77
N MET A 72 0.82 0.84 -4.09
CA MET A 72 1.41 2.10 -3.67
C MET A 72 0.77 2.56 -2.36
N LEU A 73 1.59 2.96 -1.39
CA LEU A 73 1.09 3.68 -0.22
C LEU A 73 0.43 5.01 -0.68
N PRO A 74 -0.65 5.49 -0.03
CA PRO A 74 -1.46 6.60 -0.53
C PRO A 74 -0.80 7.99 -0.34
N PHE A 75 0.46 8.13 -0.74
CA PHE A 75 1.26 9.35 -0.58
C PHE A 75 2.06 9.63 -1.86
N ASN A 76 2.35 10.90 -2.15
CA ASN A 76 3.20 11.30 -3.28
C ASN A 76 2.70 10.90 -4.69
N ILE A 77 1.38 10.76 -4.88
CA ILE A 77 0.76 10.34 -6.15
C ILE A 77 1.10 11.31 -7.29
N ALA A 78 1.15 12.61 -7.02
CA ALA A 78 1.39 13.63 -8.03
C ALA A 78 2.85 13.60 -8.50
N GLU A 79 3.77 13.46 -7.55
CA GLU A 79 5.21 13.37 -7.73
C GLU A 79 5.60 12.12 -8.52
N LEU A 80 4.82 11.05 -8.41
CA LEU A 80 5.01 9.82 -9.17
C LEU A 80 4.39 9.86 -10.57
N HIS A 81 3.51 10.82 -10.87
CA HIS A 81 2.81 10.93 -12.15
C HIS A 81 3.74 10.95 -13.38
N PRO A 82 4.88 11.68 -13.39
CA PRO A 82 5.80 11.69 -14.53
C PRO A 82 6.37 10.30 -14.87
N TYR A 83 6.59 9.44 -13.86
CA TYR A 83 7.06 8.08 -14.06
C TYR A 83 6.00 7.23 -14.76
N TRP A 84 4.73 7.36 -14.38
CA TRP A 84 3.61 6.66 -15.03
C TRP A 84 3.42 7.10 -16.48
N GLN A 85 3.54 8.40 -16.75
CA GLN A 85 3.50 8.95 -18.11
C GLN A 85 4.64 8.40 -18.96
N ARG A 86 5.87 8.39 -18.43
CA ARG A 86 7.03 7.86 -19.13
C ARG A 86 6.91 6.36 -19.39
N PHE A 87 6.41 5.58 -18.42
CA PHE A 87 6.15 4.16 -18.60
C PHE A 87 5.16 3.89 -19.74
N ARG A 88 4.00 4.58 -19.73
CA ARG A 88 2.99 4.43 -20.79
C ARG A 88 3.50 4.81 -22.17
N LYS A 89 4.40 5.79 -22.26
CA LYS A 89 5.04 6.19 -23.53
C LYS A 89 6.02 5.14 -24.04
N LEU A 90 6.79 4.52 -23.14
CA LEU A 90 7.79 3.51 -23.50
C LEU A 90 7.17 2.13 -23.78
N TYR A 91 6.06 1.81 -23.11
CA TYR A 91 5.38 0.52 -23.18
C TYR A 91 3.87 0.70 -23.49
N PRO A 92 3.50 1.25 -24.66
CA PRO A 92 2.10 1.54 -25.00
C PRO A 92 1.20 0.29 -25.06
N GLN A 93 1.79 -0.88 -25.29
CA GLN A 93 1.12 -2.18 -25.33
C GLN A 93 1.00 -2.86 -23.94
N TRP A 94 1.50 -2.23 -22.87
CA TRP A 94 1.37 -2.72 -21.50
C TRP A 94 0.22 -2.02 -20.78
N LEU A 95 -0.53 -2.78 -19.99
CA LEU A 95 -1.53 -2.23 -19.08
C LEU A 95 -0.89 -1.89 -17.73
N LEU A 96 -0.80 -0.60 -17.41
CA LEU A 96 -0.37 -0.14 -16.09
C LEU A 96 -1.56 -0.05 -15.14
N GLN A 97 -1.58 -0.87 -14.09
CA GLN A 97 -2.58 -0.85 -13.03
C GLN A 97 -1.96 -0.35 -11.73
N ILE A 98 -2.48 0.74 -11.19
CA ILE A 98 -2.01 1.32 -9.93
C ILE A 98 -3.12 1.18 -8.89
N ARG A 99 -2.80 0.58 -7.74
CA ARG A 99 -3.75 0.32 -6.65
C ARG A 99 -3.19 0.78 -5.31
N PRO A 100 -4.03 1.32 -4.41
CA PRO A 100 -3.58 1.64 -3.06
C PRO A 100 -3.22 0.36 -2.29
N ALA A 101 -2.10 0.40 -1.57
CA ALA A 101 -1.69 -0.60 -0.59
C ALA A 101 -2.39 -0.35 0.76
N SER A 102 -2.54 -1.41 1.55
CA SER A 102 -3.02 -1.26 2.94
C SER A 102 -1.92 -0.66 3.80
N LEU A 103 -2.27 0.24 4.73
CA LEU A 103 -1.32 0.76 5.72
C LEU A 103 -0.99 -0.27 6.80
N SER A 104 -1.92 -1.19 7.10
CA SER A 104 -1.73 -2.21 8.13
C SER A 104 -0.80 -3.34 7.70
N ASP A 105 -0.81 -3.65 6.41
CA ASP A 105 0.05 -4.67 5.78
C ASP A 105 0.24 -4.29 4.31
N PRO A 106 1.24 -3.46 3.99
CA PRO A 106 1.47 -2.99 2.63
C PRO A 106 2.03 -4.10 1.73
N PHE A 107 2.61 -5.16 2.30
CA PHE A 107 3.31 -6.22 1.57
C PHE A 107 2.42 -7.40 1.19
N ALA A 108 1.24 -7.53 1.80
CA ALA A 108 0.27 -8.60 1.52
C ALA A 108 0.06 -8.87 0.02
N ARG A 109 -0.07 -7.80 -0.78
CA ARG A 109 -0.32 -7.92 -2.23
C ARG A 109 0.87 -8.43 -3.03
N LEU A 110 2.10 -8.13 -2.59
CA LEU A 110 3.30 -8.71 -3.20
C LEU A 110 3.34 -10.22 -2.93
N ARG A 111 3.08 -10.60 -1.67
CA ARG A 111 3.10 -12.01 -1.23
C ARG A 111 1.99 -12.85 -1.85
N SER A 112 0.83 -12.26 -2.12
CA SER A 112 -0.28 -12.94 -2.81
C SER A 112 -0.15 -12.97 -4.33
N GLY A 113 0.77 -12.20 -4.92
CA GLY A 113 0.87 -12.01 -6.37
C GLY A 113 -0.17 -11.04 -6.96
N ASP A 114 -0.93 -10.33 -6.12
CA ASP A 114 -1.88 -9.30 -6.54
C ASP A 114 -1.19 -7.97 -6.93
N ALA A 115 0.10 -7.83 -6.66
CA ALA A 115 0.95 -6.74 -7.13
C ALA A 115 2.32 -7.30 -7.55
N ASP A 116 2.90 -6.70 -8.60
CA ASP A 116 4.24 -7.05 -9.08
C ASP A 116 5.31 -6.16 -8.41
N VAL A 117 4.96 -4.92 -8.07
CA VAL A 117 5.85 -3.96 -7.40
C VAL A 117 5.07 -3.17 -6.34
N LEU A 118 5.72 -2.86 -5.21
CA LEU A 118 5.23 -1.93 -4.20
C LEU A 118 6.10 -0.67 -4.17
N VAL A 119 5.48 0.49 -4.30
CA VAL A 119 6.13 1.77 -3.97
C VAL A 119 5.81 2.09 -2.51
N ALA A 120 6.83 1.98 -1.66
CA ALA A 120 6.77 2.21 -0.23
C ALA A 120 7.87 3.19 0.23
N TRP A 121 7.77 3.66 1.47
CA TRP A 121 8.89 4.36 2.11
C TRP A 121 9.94 3.39 2.60
N LEU A 122 11.18 3.85 2.54
CA LEU A 122 12.33 3.15 3.11
C LEU A 122 12.53 3.57 4.58
N PRO A 123 13.13 2.70 5.41
CA PRO A 123 13.61 1.36 5.07
C PRO A 123 12.46 0.33 4.97
N VAL A 124 12.66 -0.68 4.11
CA VAL A 124 11.83 -1.89 4.08
C VAL A 124 12.69 -3.02 4.62
N GLU A 125 12.27 -3.61 5.73
CA GLU A 125 13.01 -4.64 6.47
C GLU A 125 12.34 -6.02 6.34
N GLU A 126 11.94 -6.36 5.11
CA GLU A 126 11.27 -7.63 4.82
C GLU A 126 12.26 -8.59 4.14
N PRO A 127 12.64 -9.70 4.79
CA PRO A 127 13.72 -10.58 4.31
C PRO A 127 13.35 -11.34 3.03
N ASP A 128 12.06 -11.48 2.74
CA ASP A 128 11.52 -12.13 1.55
C ASP A 128 11.38 -11.19 0.34
N LEU A 129 11.70 -9.89 0.49
CA LEU A 129 11.49 -8.88 -0.54
C LEU A 129 12.79 -8.22 -0.99
N ALA A 130 12.94 -8.06 -2.30
CA ALA A 130 14.01 -7.26 -2.88
C ALA A 130 13.64 -5.77 -2.88
N VAL A 131 14.55 -4.93 -2.38
CA VAL A 131 14.39 -3.48 -2.37
C VAL A 131 15.12 -2.88 -3.57
N GLY A 132 14.37 -2.19 -4.42
CA GLY A 132 14.92 -1.48 -5.58
C GLY A 132 15.56 -0.13 -5.21
N PRO A 133 16.10 0.60 -6.19
CA PRO A 133 16.65 1.94 -5.98
C PRO A 133 15.55 2.94 -5.55
N PRO A 134 15.90 4.01 -4.82
CA PRO A 134 14.95 5.05 -4.45
C PRO A 134 14.41 5.77 -5.69
N LEU A 135 13.08 5.83 -5.82
CA LEU A 135 12.40 6.55 -6.90
C LEU A 135 12.30 8.06 -6.64
N LEU A 136 12.18 8.44 -5.36
CA LEU A 136 12.03 9.81 -4.90
C LEU A 136 12.69 9.94 -3.53
N VAL A 137 13.42 11.03 -3.34
CA VAL A 137 13.91 11.45 -2.04
C VAL A 137 13.31 12.81 -1.76
N ASP A 138 12.57 12.90 -0.65
CA ASP A 138 12.00 14.16 -0.20
C ASP A 138 12.57 14.55 1.17
N ARG A 139 12.71 15.85 1.40
CA ARG A 139 13.18 16.38 2.69
C ARG A 139 11.99 16.50 3.62
N ARG A 140 12.12 15.92 4.82
CA ARG A 140 11.15 16.16 5.89
C ARG A 140 11.25 17.61 6.33
N THR A 141 10.11 18.28 6.40
CA THR A 141 9.98 19.64 6.92
C THR A 141 9.14 19.63 8.18
N LEU A 142 9.48 20.50 9.11
CA LEU A 142 8.72 20.72 10.32
C LEU A 142 7.86 21.97 10.16
N GLY A 143 6.56 21.83 10.42
CA GLY A 143 5.68 22.98 10.68
C GLY A 143 5.54 23.16 12.19
N VAL A 144 5.80 24.37 12.68
CA VAL A 144 5.55 24.78 14.07
C VAL A 144 4.65 26.01 14.10
N SER A 145 4.02 26.28 15.24
CA SER A 145 3.40 27.59 15.49
C SER A 145 4.45 28.70 15.35
N ALA A 146 4.03 29.88 14.89
CA ALA A 146 4.90 31.05 14.79
C ALA A 146 5.51 31.43 16.15
N ASP A 147 4.77 31.19 17.25
CA ASP A 147 5.22 31.48 18.61
C ASP A 147 6.05 30.36 19.25
N HIS A 148 6.29 29.27 18.50
CA HIS A 148 7.10 28.17 19.00
C HIS A 148 8.57 28.56 19.01
N GLY A 149 9.32 28.26 20.07
CA GLY A 149 10.77 28.55 20.15
C GLY A 149 11.66 27.85 19.10
N LEU A 150 11.07 27.06 18.20
CA LEU A 150 11.74 26.43 17.06
C LEU A 150 11.44 27.15 15.74
N ALA A 151 10.54 28.14 15.71
CA ALA A 151 10.17 28.89 14.52
C ALA A 151 11.36 29.67 13.95
N GLU A 152 12.28 30.13 14.81
CA GLU A 152 13.49 30.85 14.41
C GLU A 152 14.64 29.92 13.99
N ARG A 153 14.46 28.60 14.10
CA ARG A 153 15.53 27.64 13.79
C ARG A 153 15.38 27.08 12.38
N SER A 154 16.47 27.12 11.61
CA SER A 154 16.55 26.49 10.28
C SER A 154 16.68 24.97 10.32
N SER A 155 17.05 24.41 11.48
CA SER A 155 17.10 22.98 11.74
C SER A 155 16.93 22.70 13.24
N ALA A 156 16.39 21.52 13.56
CA ALA A 156 16.28 21.03 14.93
C ALA A 156 16.46 19.50 14.92
N PRO A 157 17.09 18.94 15.96
CA PRO A 157 17.21 17.50 16.09
C PRO A 157 15.84 16.88 16.42
N LEU A 158 15.64 15.61 16.06
CA LEU A 158 14.33 14.95 16.16
C LEU A 158 13.86 14.79 17.62
N ASP A 159 14.80 14.69 18.55
CA ASP A 159 14.55 14.61 19.99
C ASP A 159 14.01 15.92 20.58
N ALA A 160 14.25 17.07 19.96
CA ALA A 160 13.68 18.36 20.36
C ALA A 160 12.14 18.39 20.28
N PHE A 161 11.52 17.36 19.70
CA PHE A 161 10.07 17.21 19.59
C PHE A 161 9.47 16.21 20.58
N ALA A 162 10.29 15.51 21.36
CA ALA A 162 9.83 14.41 22.22
C ALA A 162 8.76 14.84 23.23
N ASP A 163 8.81 16.11 23.67
CA ASP A 163 7.93 16.67 24.70
C ASP A 163 6.74 17.48 24.13
N HIS A 164 6.58 17.54 22.80
CA HIS A 164 5.53 18.31 22.14
C HIS A 164 4.46 17.40 21.51
N GLY A 165 3.21 17.86 21.48
CA GLY A 165 2.12 17.15 20.78
C GLY A 165 2.39 17.08 19.28
N GLN A 166 2.65 15.89 18.75
CA GLN A 166 3.02 15.69 17.34
C GLN A 166 1.82 15.26 16.50
N ALA A 167 1.65 15.90 15.34
CA ALA A 167 0.79 15.41 14.27
C ALA A 167 1.65 15.17 13.03
N SER A 168 1.73 13.92 12.57
CA SER A 168 2.38 13.59 11.30
C SER A 168 1.38 13.77 10.17
N ALA A 169 1.58 14.80 9.35
CA ALA A 169 0.78 15.03 8.15
C ALA A 169 1.64 14.80 6.90
N HIS A 170 1.13 13.97 5.99
CA HIS A 170 1.73 13.76 4.68
C HIS A 170 1.17 14.81 3.73
N LEU A 171 1.73 16.01 3.82
CA LEU A 171 1.41 17.12 2.94
C LEU A 171 2.19 16.98 1.65
N LYS A 172 1.57 17.33 0.52
CA LYS A 172 2.30 17.43 -0.76
C LYS A 172 3.42 18.45 -0.61
N LEU A 173 4.55 18.23 -1.29
CA LEU A 173 5.68 19.16 -1.23
C LEU A 173 5.28 20.57 -1.67
N ASP A 174 4.38 20.68 -2.65
CA ASP A 174 3.81 21.95 -3.09
C ASP A 174 2.94 22.61 -2.01
N THR A 175 2.21 21.83 -1.21
CA THR A 175 1.42 22.32 -0.08
C THR A 175 2.33 22.81 1.05
N VAL A 176 3.41 22.09 1.34
CA VAL A 176 4.45 22.55 2.28
C VAL A 176 5.09 23.84 1.79
N ARG A 177 5.47 23.93 0.51
CA ARG A 177 6.05 25.14 -0.09
C ARG A 177 5.07 26.31 -0.10
N ALA A 178 3.79 26.05 -0.38
CA ALA A 178 2.74 27.06 -0.34
C ALA A 178 2.54 27.57 1.09
N LEU A 179 2.42 26.68 2.08
CA LEU A 179 2.34 27.05 3.50
C LEU A 179 3.58 27.82 3.95
N ALA A 180 4.78 27.39 3.56
CA ALA A 180 6.02 28.08 3.89
C ALA A 180 6.08 29.49 3.27
N ARG A 181 5.58 29.68 2.03
CA ARG A 181 5.47 31.02 1.42
C ARG A 181 4.42 31.88 2.10
N THR A 182 3.23 31.34 2.39
CA THR A 182 2.17 32.06 3.08
C THR A 182 2.61 32.51 4.48
N VAL A 183 3.34 31.67 5.21
CA VAL A 183 3.94 32.05 6.51
C VAL A 183 5.05 33.11 6.35
N SER A 184 5.88 33.00 5.30
CA SER A 184 6.92 34.01 5.01
C SER A 184 6.37 35.35 4.51
N GLU A 185 5.20 35.36 3.86
CA GLU A 185 4.54 36.56 3.32
C GLU A 185 3.69 37.29 4.38
N LEU A 186 3.19 36.57 5.40
CA LEU A 186 2.33 37.16 6.42
C LEU A 186 3.09 37.88 7.56
N GLY A 187 4.39 37.64 7.74
CA GLY A 187 5.15 38.20 8.88
C GLY A 187 4.52 37.80 10.24
N PRO A 188 5.15 38.15 11.38
CA PRO A 188 4.55 37.88 12.68
C PRO A 188 3.34 38.80 12.88
N THR A 189 2.16 38.35 12.47
CA THR A 189 0.91 39.01 12.83
C THR A 189 0.67 38.73 14.31
N HIS A 190 0.96 39.72 15.17
CA HIS A 190 0.48 39.74 16.54
C HIS A 190 -1.05 39.59 16.52
N LEU A 191 -1.54 38.39 16.85
CA LEU A 191 -2.94 38.19 17.22
C LEU A 191 -3.06 38.62 18.68
N ASP A 192 -3.44 39.88 18.85
CA ASP A 192 -3.85 40.47 20.12
C ASP A 192 -5.14 39.77 20.58
N GLU A 193 -5.08 39.09 21.73
CA GLU A 193 -6.20 38.35 22.32
C GLU A 193 -7.27 39.31 22.87
N ARG A 194 -8.55 39.02 22.56
CA ARG A 194 -9.69 39.30 23.42
C ARG A 194 -10.68 38.15 23.39
#